data_AF-A0A1W2F992-F1
#
_entry.id   AF-A0A1W2F992-F1
#
_cell.length_a   1.000
_cell.length_b   1.000
_cell.length_c   1.000
_cell.angle_alpha   90.00
_cell.angle_beta   90.00
_cell.angle_gamma   90.00
#
_symmetry.space_group_name_H-M   'P 1'
#
loop_
_entity.id
_entity.type
_entity.pdbx_description
1 polymer ?
#
loop_
_entity_poly.entity_id
_entity_poly.type
_entity_poly.pdbx_seq_one_letter_code
_entity_poly.pdbx_strand_id
1 'polypeptide(L)'
;MHIIQVSKSVALSKSNFRNMFRLALITGVFIVCFTSCKKGGISGVEVEPVPNTKQISLSDSIYFEVDGKVYTANSVFSMGIGNSGANMRFLDAPVAGRKNWGTLGGKSYYASVDSIYLSYGKSFSGPNDYGNLHISFGKGFQVKDLNYIGAMWYAKDIRNMLDKGKQEFAIDYQSTNSIDGVSFVVDRLGRTGRPEFSFDDSSDSSLQDDAHFEITEKEQVDKDRYRISARFEMNLYDDKGKKYRATKGFLRLNVFRFFWQTDLFSGSAR
;
A
#
# COMPACT_ATOMS: atom_id res chain seq x y z
N MET A 1 -44.89 -55.76 -8.52
CA MET A 1 -46.24 -55.78 -9.11
C MET A 1 -47.20 -55.03 -8.19
N HIS A 2 -47.37 -53.73 -8.41
CA HIS A 2 -48.68 -53.05 -8.47
C HIS A 2 -48.44 -51.54 -8.70
N ILE A 3 -48.89 -51.12 -9.88
CA ILE A 3 -49.17 -49.74 -10.28
C ILE A 3 -50.39 -49.26 -9.47
N ILE A 4 -50.45 -47.99 -9.10
CA ILE A 4 -51.58 -47.08 -9.37
C ILE A 4 -51.16 -45.63 -9.13
N GLN A 5 -51.38 -44.88 -10.20
CA GLN A 5 -51.31 -43.45 -10.41
C GLN A 5 -52.68 -42.85 -10.10
N VAL A 6 -52.78 -41.71 -9.40
CA VAL A 6 -53.95 -40.80 -9.54
C VAL A 6 -53.48 -39.34 -9.47
N SER A 7 -53.87 -38.62 -10.51
CA SER A 7 -53.72 -37.18 -10.75
C SER A 7 -54.69 -36.35 -9.89
N LYS A 8 -54.36 -35.08 -9.64
CA LYS A 8 -55.35 -33.99 -9.59
C LYS A 8 -54.74 -32.68 -10.09
N SER A 9 -55.56 -31.94 -10.81
CA SER A 9 -55.27 -30.79 -11.67
C SER A 9 -55.43 -29.44 -10.96
N VAL A 10 -54.61 -28.48 -11.43
CA VAL A 10 -54.87 -27.05 -11.72
C VAL A 10 -55.50 -26.15 -10.65
N ALA A 11 -54.73 -25.14 -10.25
CA ALA A 11 -55.23 -23.78 -10.00
C ALA A 11 -54.22 -22.74 -10.53
N LEU A 12 -54.56 -22.12 -11.67
CA LEU A 12 -53.83 -21.01 -12.28
C LEU A 12 -54.08 -19.73 -11.48
N SER A 13 -53.01 -19.18 -10.89
CA SER A 13 -53.02 -17.96 -10.09
C SER A 13 -52.82 -16.70 -10.95
N LYS A 14 -53.62 -15.67 -10.66
CA LYS A 14 -53.78 -14.35 -11.31
C LYS A 14 -52.53 -13.47 -11.28
N SER A 15 -51.38 -13.92 -11.78
CA SER A 15 -50.14 -13.11 -11.81
C SER A 15 -49.79 -12.49 -13.17
N ASN A 16 -50.51 -12.85 -14.24
CA ASN A 16 -50.17 -12.44 -15.62
C ASN A 16 -50.83 -11.14 -16.12
N PHE A 17 -51.42 -10.32 -15.23
CA PHE A 17 -52.09 -9.08 -15.65
C PHE A 17 -51.32 -7.79 -15.30
N ARG A 18 -50.25 -7.86 -14.50
CA ARG A 18 -49.49 -6.68 -14.04
C ARG A 18 -48.24 -6.36 -14.86
N ASN A 19 -47.83 -7.23 -15.79
CA ASN A 19 -46.57 -7.08 -16.53
C ASN A 19 -46.71 -6.52 -17.95
N MET A 20 -47.93 -6.23 -18.43
CA MET A 20 -48.15 -5.62 -19.75
C MET A 20 -48.36 -4.10 -19.74
N PHE A 21 -48.39 -3.44 -18.58
CA PHE A 21 -48.63 -1.99 -18.47
C PHE A 21 -47.38 -1.15 -18.13
N ARG A 22 -46.20 -1.76 -18.04
CA ARG A 22 -44.93 -1.03 -17.79
C ARG A 22 -44.04 -0.88 -19.04
N LEU A 23 -44.50 -1.35 -20.20
CA LEU A 23 -43.75 -1.35 -21.45
C LEU A 23 -44.06 -0.16 -22.39
N ALA A 24 -44.73 0.88 -21.89
CA ALA A 24 -45.17 2.05 -22.69
C ALA A 24 -44.64 3.40 -22.15
N LEU A 25 -43.53 3.38 -21.41
CA LEU A 25 -42.89 4.59 -20.87
C LEU A 25 -41.36 4.59 -21.13
N ILE A 26 -40.94 3.88 -22.18
CA ILE A 26 -39.57 3.86 -22.73
C ILE A 26 -39.65 4.25 -24.22
N THR A 27 -40.35 5.34 -24.51
CA THR A 27 -40.39 5.94 -25.85
C THR A 27 -40.51 7.44 -25.67
N GLY A 28 -39.40 8.18 -25.64
CA GLY A 28 -39.48 9.65 -25.61
C GLY A 28 -38.34 10.46 -24.99
N VAL A 29 -37.13 9.92 -24.81
CA VAL A 29 -35.95 10.76 -24.47
C VAL A 29 -34.71 10.25 -25.23
N PHE A 30 -34.73 10.39 -26.57
CA PHE A 30 -33.55 10.10 -27.40
C PHE A 30 -33.36 11.05 -28.58
N ILE A 31 -33.91 12.27 -28.49
CA ILE A 31 -33.71 13.29 -29.52
C ILE A 31 -33.53 14.63 -28.81
N VAL A 32 -32.29 15.02 -28.51
CA VAL A 32 -31.67 16.32 -28.83
C VAL A 32 -30.16 16.20 -28.48
N CYS A 33 -29.39 15.57 -29.35
CA CYS A 33 -27.95 15.82 -29.47
C CYS A 33 -27.67 15.89 -30.97
N PHE A 34 -26.83 16.82 -31.38
CA PHE A 34 -26.45 17.14 -32.77
C PHE A 34 -27.32 18.17 -33.49
N THR A 35 -27.32 19.40 -32.98
CA THR A 35 -27.35 20.58 -33.86
C THR A 35 -26.27 21.61 -33.46
N SER A 36 -25.31 21.79 -34.37
CA SER A 36 -24.75 23.10 -34.74
C SER A 36 -23.74 23.80 -33.80
N CYS A 37 -22.47 23.37 -33.82
CA CYS A 37 -21.35 24.31 -33.66
C CYS A 37 -21.09 25.03 -34.99
N LYS A 38 -21.72 26.21 -35.17
CA LYS A 38 -21.32 27.18 -36.18
C LYS A 38 -20.05 27.89 -35.73
N LYS A 39 -19.12 28.01 -36.68
CA LYS A 39 -17.93 28.86 -36.67
C LYS A 39 -18.37 30.31 -36.44
N GLY A 40 -17.97 30.92 -35.33
CA GLY A 40 -18.21 32.32 -35.01
C GLY A 40 -17.13 32.80 -34.05
N GLY A 41 -16.42 33.87 -34.44
CA GLY A 41 -15.28 34.42 -33.71
C GLY A 41 -15.65 34.88 -32.30
N ILE A 42 -14.72 34.70 -31.37
CA ILE A 42 -14.83 35.21 -30.01
C ILE A 42 -13.80 36.32 -29.86
N SER A 43 -14.34 37.52 -29.68
CA SER A 43 -13.69 38.74 -29.21
C SER A 43 -12.87 38.48 -27.94
N GLY A 44 -11.81 39.26 -27.78
CA GLY A 44 -10.85 39.17 -26.68
C GLY A 44 -11.50 39.02 -25.30
N VAL A 45 -11.17 37.92 -24.65
CA VAL A 45 -11.19 37.79 -23.20
C VAL A 45 -9.74 37.87 -22.78
N GLU A 46 -9.39 38.93 -22.06
CA GLU A 46 -8.15 39.05 -21.32
C GLU A 46 -8.13 37.91 -20.30
N VAL A 47 -7.35 36.87 -20.60
CA VAL A 47 -7.13 35.74 -19.70
C VAL A 47 -6.17 36.25 -18.62
N GLU A 48 -6.69 36.49 -17.42
CA GLU A 48 -5.83 36.65 -16.23
C GLU A 48 -4.82 35.50 -16.21
N PRO A 49 -3.53 35.77 -15.93
CA PRO A 49 -2.54 34.71 -15.87
C PRO A 49 -2.93 33.75 -14.75
N VAL A 50 -3.39 32.56 -15.13
CA VAL A 50 -3.57 31.42 -14.24
C VAL A 50 -2.29 31.31 -13.42
N PRO A 51 -2.35 31.33 -12.07
CA PRO A 51 -1.16 31.16 -11.26
C PRO A 51 -0.51 29.88 -11.72
N ASN A 52 0.75 29.97 -12.15
CA ASN A 52 1.57 28.84 -12.54
C ASN A 52 1.83 28.00 -11.28
N THR A 53 0.80 27.29 -10.84
CA THR A 53 0.93 26.13 -9.99
C THR A 53 1.66 25.15 -10.89
N LYS A 54 3.00 25.11 -10.74
CA LYS A 54 3.81 24.00 -11.23
C LYS A 54 2.98 22.76 -10.94
N GLN A 55 2.42 22.15 -11.97
CA GLN A 55 1.71 20.90 -11.85
C GLN A 55 2.81 19.92 -11.47
N ILE A 56 3.03 19.79 -10.16
CA ILE A 56 3.96 18.82 -9.61
C ILE A 56 3.53 17.51 -10.26
N SER A 57 4.40 16.90 -11.05
CA SER A 57 4.15 15.54 -11.51
C SER A 57 4.05 14.69 -10.24
N LEU A 58 2.82 14.32 -9.89
CA LEU A 58 2.42 13.56 -8.71
C LEU A 58 2.67 12.06 -8.90
N SER A 59 3.43 11.65 -9.91
CA SER A 59 3.72 10.24 -10.09
C SER A 59 4.78 9.81 -9.09
N ASP A 60 4.54 8.68 -8.44
CA ASP A 60 5.58 7.99 -7.71
C ASP A 60 6.65 7.53 -8.71
N SER A 61 7.90 7.54 -8.28
CA SER A 61 8.99 7.05 -9.12
C SER A 61 10.15 6.56 -8.29
N ILE A 62 10.83 5.54 -8.79
CA ILE A 62 12.10 5.05 -8.25
C ILE A 62 13.12 4.91 -9.37
N TYR A 63 14.37 5.22 -9.05
CA TYR A 63 15.55 5.05 -9.89
C TYR A 63 16.70 4.53 -9.04
N PHE A 64 17.53 3.63 -9.60
CA PHE A 64 18.82 3.24 -9.04
C PHE A 64 19.69 2.54 -10.10
N GLU A 65 20.98 2.36 -9.82
CA GLU A 65 21.91 1.62 -10.68
C GLU A 65 22.50 0.41 -9.95
N VAL A 66 22.58 -0.74 -10.64
CA VAL A 66 23.31 -1.94 -10.19
C VAL A 66 24.26 -2.35 -11.31
N ASP A 67 25.56 -2.48 -11.01
CA ASP A 67 26.60 -2.85 -11.98
C ASP A 67 26.56 -2.00 -13.27
N GLY A 68 26.28 -0.69 -13.14
CA GLY A 68 26.15 0.25 -14.26
C GLY A 68 24.86 0.13 -15.08
N LYS A 69 23.99 -0.84 -14.76
CA LYS A 69 22.66 -0.97 -15.35
C LYS A 69 21.66 -0.11 -14.60
N VAL A 70 20.79 0.58 -15.35
CA VAL A 70 19.76 1.49 -14.83
C VAL A 70 18.46 0.74 -14.57
N TYR A 71 17.86 1.01 -13.41
CA TYR A 71 16.57 0.47 -12.97
C TYR A 71 15.63 1.64 -12.67
N THR A 72 14.48 1.68 -13.35
CA THR A 72 13.47 2.73 -13.15
C THR A 72 12.07 2.16 -13.13
N ALA A 73 11.23 2.63 -12.22
CA ALA A 73 9.80 2.35 -12.23
C ALA A 73 8.99 3.58 -11.80
N ASN A 74 7.83 3.78 -12.43
CA ASN A 74 6.89 4.86 -12.15
C ASN A 74 5.41 4.40 -12.14
N SER A 75 5.19 3.09 -12.32
CA SER A 75 3.86 2.48 -12.31
C SER A 75 3.66 1.73 -11.01
N VAL A 76 2.97 2.36 -10.05
CA VAL A 76 2.57 1.71 -8.80
C VAL A 76 1.33 0.87 -9.05
N PHE A 77 1.41 -0.43 -8.76
CA PHE A 77 0.28 -1.35 -8.89
C PHE A 77 -0.34 -1.73 -7.55
N SER A 78 0.36 -1.49 -6.44
CA SER A 78 -0.15 -1.80 -5.11
C SER A 78 0.39 -0.83 -4.05
N MET A 79 -0.45 -0.57 -3.07
CA MET A 79 -0.13 0.18 -1.84
C MET A 79 -0.85 -0.51 -0.69
N GLY A 80 -0.19 -0.64 0.46
CA GLY A 80 -0.75 -1.35 1.59
C GLY A 80 -0.29 -0.82 2.95
N ILE A 81 -1.13 -1.07 3.95
CA ILE A 81 -0.76 -1.00 5.36
C ILE A 81 -0.77 -2.43 5.91
N GLY A 82 0.22 -2.77 6.73
CA GLY A 82 0.32 -4.05 7.42
C GLY A 82 0.46 -3.88 8.92
N ASN A 83 -0.03 -4.86 9.68
CA ASN A 83 0.24 -4.99 11.11
C ASN A 83 0.91 -6.33 11.37
N SER A 84 1.95 -6.30 12.19
CA SER A 84 2.62 -7.50 12.70
C SER A 84 3.06 -7.24 14.14
N GLY A 85 3.62 -8.25 14.82
CA GLY A 85 4.22 -8.04 16.13
C GLY A 85 5.50 -7.22 15.99
N ALA A 86 5.73 -6.28 16.91
CA ALA A 86 7.03 -5.61 17.05
C ALA A 86 7.92 -6.42 17.99
N ASN A 87 9.24 -6.46 17.71
CA ASN A 87 10.22 -7.20 18.50
C ASN A 87 9.77 -8.66 18.77
N MET A 88 9.29 -9.32 17.71
CA MET A 88 8.88 -10.72 17.78
C MET A 88 10.08 -11.57 18.18
N ARG A 89 9.80 -12.57 19.01
CA ARG A 89 10.77 -13.59 19.40
C ARG A 89 10.21 -14.96 19.12
N PHE A 90 11.09 -15.86 18.78
CA PHE A 90 10.75 -17.25 18.57
C PHE A 90 10.72 -17.99 19.90
N LEU A 91 9.56 -18.54 20.27
CA LEU A 91 9.39 -19.25 21.54
C LEU A 91 8.72 -20.60 21.30
N ASP A 92 9.14 -21.60 22.07
CA ASP A 92 8.58 -22.96 22.00
C ASP A 92 7.22 -23.06 22.71
N ALA A 93 6.87 -22.09 23.56
CA ALA A 93 5.61 -22.05 24.29
C ALA A 93 5.10 -20.61 24.46
N PRO A 94 3.77 -20.41 24.61
CA PRO A 94 3.20 -19.11 24.95
C PRO A 94 3.78 -18.55 26.24
N VAL A 95 4.04 -17.23 26.25
CA VAL A 95 4.47 -16.48 27.44
C VAL A 95 3.42 -15.43 27.77
N ALA A 96 3.13 -15.25 29.06
CA ALA A 96 2.18 -14.26 29.54
C ALA A 96 2.51 -12.85 29.00
N GLY A 97 1.48 -12.10 28.61
CA GLY A 97 1.64 -10.78 28.01
C GLY A 97 2.14 -10.79 26.55
N ARG A 98 2.21 -11.96 25.89
CA ARG A 98 2.56 -12.07 24.48
C ARG A 98 1.47 -12.76 23.65
N LYS A 99 1.31 -12.31 22.42
CA LYS A 99 0.40 -12.90 21.41
C LYS A 99 1.21 -13.62 20.33
N ASN A 100 0.66 -14.74 19.84
CA ASN A 100 1.17 -15.44 18.67
C ASN A 100 0.81 -14.67 17.39
N TRP A 101 1.81 -14.40 16.56
CA TRP A 101 1.70 -13.69 15.27
C TRP A 101 1.92 -14.60 14.05
N GLY A 102 2.32 -15.84 14.26
CA GLY A 102 2.53 -16.82 13.21
C GLY A 102 3.20 -18.08 13.76
N THR A 103 2.85 -19.23 13.20
CA THR A 103 3.47 -20.52 13.51
C THR A 103 4.03 -21.10 12.24
N LEU A 104 5.29 -21.50 12.26
CA LEU A 104 5.95 -22.16 11.14
C LEU A 104 6.89 -23.23 11.73
N GLY A 105 6.87 -24.45 11.18
CA GLY A 105 7.75 -25.53 11.65
C GLY A 105 7.56 -25.96 13.12
N GLY A 106 6.36 -25.80 13.69
CA GLY A 106 6.04 -26.21 15.07
C GLY A 106 6.45 -25.23 16.16
N LYS A 107 6.99 -24.07 15.79
CA LYS A 107 7.36 -22.98 16.70
C LYS A 107 6.65 -21.69 16.28
N SER A 108 6.49 -20.75 17.21
CA SER A 108 5.66 -19.57 17.00
C SER A 108 6.40 -18.27 17.29
N TYR A 109 6.08 -17.24 16.50
CA TYR A 109 6.50 -15.88 16.74
C TYR A 109 5.59 -15.22 17.76
N TYR A 110 6.19 -14.74 18.85
CA TYR A 110 5.48 -14.04 19.91
C TYR A 110 6.01 -12.62 20.09
N ALA A 111 5.09 -11.65 20.09
CA ALA A 111 5.36 -10.27 20.47
C ALA A 111 4.48 -9.85 21.63
N SER A 112 4.84 -8.75 22.31
CA SER A 112 4.00 -8.16 23.34
C SER A 112 2.60 -7.84 22.80
N VAL A 113 1.57 -8.08 23.62
CA VAL A 113 0.19 -7.71 23.28
C VAL A 113 0.00 -6.19 23.14
N ASP A 114 0.88 -5.41 23.77
CA ASP A 114 0.84 -3.95 23.80
C ASP A 114 1.67 -3.30 22.69
N SER A 115 2.25 -4.08 21.78
CA SER A 115 3.12 -3.57 20.71
C SER A 115 2.71 -4.05 19.33
N ILE A 116 2.72 -3.14 18.36
CA ILE A 116 2.43 -3.42 16.95
C ILE A 116 3.56 -2.86 16.10
N TYR A 117 4.02 -3.64 15.14
CA TYR A 117 4.85 -3.15 14.05
C TYR A 117 3.94 -2.80 12.87
N LEU A 118 3.82 -1.51 12.60
CA LEU A 118 3.01 -0.97 11.52
C LEU A 118 3.91 -0.83 10.28
N SER A 119 3.44 -1.29 9.13
CA SER A 119 4.14 -1.09 7.87
C SER A 119 3.30 -0.33 6.85
N TYR A 120 3.92 0.58 6.13
CA TYR A 120 3.37 1.22 4.93
C TYR A 120 4.22 0.82 3.73
N GLY A 121 3.60 0.26 2.69
CA GLY A 121 4.34 -0.22 1.53
C GLY A 121 3.75 0.22 0.20
N LYS A 122 4.62 0.30 -0.81
CA LYS A 122 4.26 0.48 -2.23
C LYS A 122 4.97 -0.54 -3.09
N SER A 123 4.28 -0.98 -4.14
CA SER A 123 4.81 -1.91 -5.12
C SER A 123 4.77 -1.29 -6.52
N PHE A 124 5.90 -1.35 -7.20
CA PHE A 124 6.11 -0.83 -8.54
C PHE A 124 6.27 -1.97 -9.54
N SER A 125 5.60 -1.84 -10.68
CA SER A 125 5.83 -2.74 -11.80
C SER A 125 7.16 -2.39 -12.42
N GLY A 126 8.13 -3.28 -12.33
CA GLY A 126 9.37 -3.17 -13.09
C GLY A 126 9.24 -3.84 -14.47
N PRO A 127 10.15 -3.53 -15.40
CA PRO A 127 10.32 -4.28 -16.62
C PRO A 127 10.70 -5.74 -16.33
N ASN A 128 10.56 -6.57 -17.36
CA ASN A 128 10.76 -8.01 -17.29
C ASN A 128 12.12 -8.43 -16.74
N ASP A 129 13.14 -7.59 -16.78
CA ASP A 129 14.50 -7.94 -16.38
C ASP A 129 14.73 -7.96 -14.87
N TYR A 130 13.93 -7.24 -14.07
CA TYR A 130 14.07 -7.22 -12.62
C TYR A 130 12.80 -7.49 -11.82
N GLY A 131 11.65 -7.60 -12.50
CA GLY A 131 10.38 -7.93 -11.88
C GLY A 131 9.82 -6.78 -11.05
N ASN A 132 8.94 -7.08 -10.10
CA ASN A 132 8.36 -6.05 -9.26
C ASN A 132 9.37 -5.55 -8.22
N LEU A 133 9.14 -4.31 -7.78
CA LEU A 133 9.87 -3.70 -6.70
C LEU A 133 8.88 -3.35 -5.59
N HIS A 134 9.17 -3.82 -4.38
CA HIS A 134 8.40 -3.55 -3.18
C HIS A 134 9.24 -2.73 -2.22
N ILE A 135 8.68 -1.64 -1.71
CA ILE A 135 9.29 -0.81 -0.66
C ILE A 135 8.33 -0.80 0.52
N SER A 136 8.86 -1.07 1.71
CA SER A 136 8.10 -1.06 2.95
C SER A 136 8.81 -0.20 3.98
N PHE A 137 8.07 0.69 4.61
CA PHE A 137 8.49 1.47 5.77
C PHE A 137 7.82 0.90 6.99
N GLY A 138 8.59 0.49 7.98
CA GLY A 138 8.09 -0.15 9.18
C GLY A 138 8.50 0.60 10.42
N LYS A 139 7.60 0.61 11.41
CA LYS A 139 7.83 1.26 12.70
C LYS A 139 7.06 0.56 13.81
N GLY A 140 7.73 0.33 14.94
CA GLY A 140 7.16 -0.15 16.18
C GLY A 140 6.35 0.93 16.88
N PHE A 141 5.17 0.57 17.37
CA PHE A 141 4.30 1.44 18.14
C PHE A 141 3.75 0.70 19.36
N GLN A 142 3.50 1.44 20.43
CA GLN A 142 2.67 0.96 21.53
C GLN A 142 1.20 1.05 21.11
N VAL A 143 0.42 0.04 21.45
CA VAL A 143 -1.01 -0.07 21.11
C VAL A 143 -1.80 1.16 21.57
N LYS A 144 -1.47 1.73 22.75
CA LYS A 144 -2.09 2.95 23.29
C LYS A 144 -1.93 4.19 22.40
N ASP A 145 -0.94 4.20 21.51
CA ASP A 145 -0.63 5.33 20.62
C ASP A 145 -1.27 5.17 19.23
N LEU A 146 -1.97 4.05 19.00
CA LEU A 146 -2.62 3.70 17.73
C LEU A 146 -4.13 3.84 17.84
N ASN A 147 -4.77 4.00 16.67
CA ASN A 147 -6.21 3.85 16.52
C ASN A 147 -6.53 2.41 16.09
N TYR A 148 -7.57 1.81 16.67
CA TYR A 148 -8.09 0.52 16.23
C TYR A 148 -9.36 0.72 15.40
N ILE A 149 -9.34 0.30 14.13
CA ILE A 149 -10.47 0.45 13.22
C ILE A 149 -10.73 -0.87 12.50
N GLY A 150 -11.94 -1.42 12.68
CA GLY A 150 -12.35 -2.71 12.14
C GLY A 150 -11.54 -3.85 12.75
N ALA A 151 -10.43 -4.20 12.10
CA ALA A 151 -9.53 -5.28 12.51
C ALA A 151 -8.04 -4.89 12.39
N MET A 152 -7.73 -3.61 12.18
CA MET A 152 -6.36 -3.13 12.00
C MET A 152 -6.05 -1.94 12.90
N TRP A 153 -4.79 -1.88 13.32
CA TRP A 153 -4.18 -0.76 14.00
C TRP A 153 -3.58 0.22 13.00
N TYR A 154 -3.79 1.50 13.28
CA TYR A 154 -3.29 2.59 12.44
C TYR A 154 -2.58 3.62 13.31
N ALA A 155 -1.49 4.18 12.79
CA ALA A 155 -0.91 5.37 13.37
C ALA A 155 -1.94 6.50 13.33
N LYS A 156 -2.02 7.29 14.41
CA LYS A 156 -2.81 8.55 14.42
C LYS A 156 -2.41 9.45 13.26
N ASP A 157 -1.13 9.37 12.87
CA ASP A 157 -0.61 10.02 11.69
C ASP A 157 0.50 9.16 11.04
N ILE A 158 0.20 8.53 9.90
CA ILE A 158 1.16 7.73 9.12
C ILE A 158 2.36 8.57 8.64
N ARG A 159 2.21 9.90 8.58
CA ARG A 159 3.28 10.80 8.12
C ARG A 159 4.47 10.76 9.06
N ASN A 160 4.28 10.42 10.34
CA ASN A 160 5.35 10.31 11.34
C ASN A 160 6.23 9.05 11.16
N MET A 161 5.88 8.17 10.21
CA MET A 161 6.76 7.08 9.77
C MET A 161 7.72 7.52 8.66
N LEU A 162 7.51 8.69 8.06
CA LEU A 162 8.20 9.16 6.87
C LEU A 162 8.67 10.62 7.08
N ASP A 163 9.35 10.86 8.20
CA ASP A 163 9.94 12.17 8.50
C ASP A 163 11.28 12.37 7.78
N LYS A 164 11.63 13.64 7.56
CA LYS A 164 12.90 13.99 6.92
C LYS A 164 14.07 13.48 7.76
N GLY A 165 15.12 13.02 7.09
CA GLY A 165 16.36 12.56 7.70
C GLY A 165 16.68 11.11 7.38
N LYS A 166 17.77 10.63 8.00
CA LYS A 166 18.27 9.27 7.82
C LYS A 166 17.28 8.25 8.40
N GLN A 167 17.09 7.17 7.66
CA GLN A 167 16.33 6.00 8.09
C GLN A 167 17.27 4.79 8.09
N GLU A 168 17.05 3.88 9.04
CA GLU A 168 17.74 2.59 9.02
C GLU A 168 17.13 1.67 7.97
N PHE A 169 17.88 0.66 7.57
CA PHE A 169 17.32 -0.46 6.82
C PHE A 169 16.76 -1.49 7.79
N ALA A 170 15.47 -1.79 7.70
CA ALA A 170 14.81 -2.82 8.48
C ALA A 170 15.16 -4.21 7.92
N ILE A 171 16.38 -4.67 8.19
CA ILE A 171 16.94 -5.92 7.67
C ILE A 171 16.21 -7.17 8.18
N ASP A 172 15.36 -7.02 9.19
CA ASP A 172 14.55 -8.08 9.81
C ASP A 172 13.04 -7.87 9.61
N TYR A 173 12.66 -7.05 8.63
CA TYR A 173 11.27 -6.82 8.24
C TYR A 173 10.56 -8.15 7.90
N GLN A 174 9.36 -8.35 8.47
CA GLN A 174 8.57 -9.60 8.41
C GLN A 174 9.25 -10.84 9.01
N SER A 175 10.31 -10.64 9.80
CA SER A 175 10.88 -11.63 10.71
C SER A 175 10.72 -11.14 12.15
N THR A 176 11.76 -10.63 12.81
CA THR A 176 11.66 -10.15 14.19
C THR A 176 11.06 -8.76 14.33
N ASN A 177 11.05 -7.94 13.26
CA ASN A 177 10.52 -6.57 13.27
C ASN A 177 11.04 -5.74 14.46
N SER A 178 12.35 -5.75 14.67
CA SER A 178 13.04 -5.06 15.76
C SER A 178 13.66 -3.74 15.33
N ILE A 179 13.82 -3.52 14.02
CA ILE A 179 14.44 -2.32 13.45
C ILE A 179 13.37 -1.48 12.77
N ASP A 180 13.17 -0.25 13.24
CA ASP A 180 12.36 0.75 12.54
C ASP A 180 13.11 1.24 11.31
N GLY A 181 12.47 1.25 10.14
CA GLY A 181 13.17 1.66 8.94
C GLY A 181 12.52 1.26 7.63
N VAL A 182 13.34 1.19 6.59
CA VAL A 182 12.93 0.85 5.23
C VAL A 182 13.44 -0.53 4.82
N SER A 183 12.62 -1.26 4.07
CA SER A 183 13.01 -2.52 3.45
C SER A 183 12.62 -2.52 1.98
N PHE A 184 13.47 -3.12 1.14
CA PHE A 184 13.26 -3.30 -0.28
C PHE A 184 13.27 -4.77 -0.65
N VAL A 185 12.38 -5.14 -1.56
CA VAL A 185 12.43 -6.40 -2.31
C VAL A 185 12.38 -6.06 -3.79
N VAL A 186 13.31 -6.60 -4.56
CA VAL A 186 13.37 -6.48 -6.02
C VAL A 186 13.40 -7.91 -6.58
N ASP A 187 12.28 -8.38 -7.14
CA ASP A 187 11.99 -9.81 -7.36
C ASP A 187 13.14 -10.63 -7.95
N ARG A 188 13.91 -10.06 -8.90
CA ARG A 188 15.01 -10.79 -9.58
C ARG A 188 16.42 -10.32 -9.21
N LEU A 189 16.56 -9.37 -8.28
CA LEU A 189 17.87 -8.93 -7.78
C LEU A 189 18.09 -9.33 -6.32
N GLY A 190 17.04 -9.31 -5.50
CA GLY A 190 17.15 -9.63 -4.09
C GLY A 190 16.48 -8.59 -3.21
N ARG A 191 16.87 -8.59 -1.94
CA ARG A 191 16.22 -7.82 -0.88
C ARG A 191 17.26 -7.20 0.07
N THR A 192 16.89 -6.15 0.80
CA THR A 192 17.80 -5.46 1.73
C THR A 192 18.00 -6.20 3.06
N GLY A 193 17.12 -7.13 3.37
CA GLY A 193 17.14 -7.88 4.62
C GLY A 193 17.17 -9.38 4.42
N ARG A 194 16.74 -10.08 5.45
CA ARG A 194 16.53 -11.53 5.40
C ARG A 194 15.33 -11.88 4.52
N PRO A 195 15.23 -13.13 4.06
CA PRO A 195 13.99 -13.63 3.52
C PRO A 195 12.84 -13.43 4.52
N GLU A 196 11.68 -13.03 4.01
CA GLU A 196 10.45 -12.95 4.80
C GLU A 196 10.20 -14.32 5.46
N PHE A 197 9.76 -14.32 6.71
CA PHE A 197 9.52 -15.55 7.48
C PHE A 197 10.75 -16.45 7.69
N SER A 198 11.97 -15.91 7.58
CA SER A 198 13.19 -16.63 7.97
C SER A 198 13.29 -16.79 9.50
N PHE A 199 13.62 -18.01 9.92
CA PHE A 199 13.54 -18.52 11.30
C PHE A 199 14.74 -18.25 12.19
N ASP A 200 15.45 -17.18 11.92
CA ASP A 200 16.68 -16.87 12.63
C ASP A 200 16.50 -15.53 13.37
N ASP A 201 16.83 -15.50 14.65
CA ASP A 201 16.80 -14.30 15.50
C ASP A 201 18.09 -13.46 15.35
N SER A 202 19.13 -13.97 14.66
CA SER A 202 20.45 -13.32 14.58
C SER A 202 20.60 -12.35 13.39
N SER A 203 19.85 -11.25 13.34
CA SER A 203 20.02 -10.28 12.24
C SER A 203 21.49 -9.82 12.12
N ASP A 204 22.11 -10.08 10.97
CA ASP A 204 23.47 -9.63 10.69
C ASP A 204 23.41 -8.13 10.39
N SER A 205 23.74 -7.32 11.38
CA SER A 205 23.72 -5.87 11.28
C SER A 205 24.65 -5.34 10.17
N SER A 206 25.62 -6.14 9.71
CA SER A 206 26.55 -5.75 8.64
C SER A 206 25.96 -5.84 7.24
N LEU A 207 24.76 -6.40 7.05
CA LEU A 207 24.13 -6.54 5.73
C LEU A 207 24.03 -5.21 4.98
N GLN A 208 23.86 -4.11 5.70
CA GLN A 208 23.71 -2.76 5.16
C GLN A 208 24.89 -1.86 5.51
N ASP A 209 26.07 -2.43 5.75
CA ASP A 209 27.29 -1.64 5.88
C ASP A 209 27.51 -0.77 4.64
N ASP A 210 27.92 0.47 4.90
CA ASP A 210 28.11 1.57 3.97
C ASP A 210 26.86 1.97 3.16
N ALA A 211 25.71 1.32 3.36
CA ALA A 211 24.45 1.70 2.76
C ALA A 211 23.80 2.87 3.52
N HIS A 212 22.92 3.61 2.86
CA HIS A 212 22.15 4.65 3.52
C HIS A 212 20.79 4.85 2.84
N PHE A 213 19.81 5.28 3.62
CA PHE A 213 18.55 5.81 3.11
C PHE A 213 18.24 7.11 3.82
N GLU A 214 17.96 8.18 3.07
CA GLU A 214 17.65 9.49 3.63
C GLU A 214 16.45 10.11 2.93
N ILE A 215 15.43 10.47 3.70
CA ILE A 215 14.31 11.27 3.23
C ILE A 215 14.78 12.74 3.19
N THR A 216 15.13 13.21 2.01
CA THR A 216 15.69 14.54 1.78
C THR A 216 14.63 15.64 1.74
N GLU A 217 13.41 15.30 1.33
CA GLU A 217 12.30 16.25 1.21
C GLU A 217 11.00 15.62 1.70
N LYS A 218 10.17 16.46 2.32
CA LYS A 218 8.79 16.16 2.70
C LYS A 218 7.98 17.43 2.49
N GLU A 219 7.16 17.43 1.45
CA GLU A 219 6.36 18.58 1.05
C GLU A 219 4.89 18.22 1.15
N GLN A 220 4.10 19.12 1.73
CA GLN A 220 2.66 18.97 1.71
C GLN A 220 2.14 19.31 0.32
N VAL A 221 1.49 18.35 -0.33
CA VAL A 221 0.87 18.55 -1.65
C VAL A 221 -0.53 19.16 -1.47
N ASP A 222 -1.29 18.63 -0.52
CA ASP A 222 -2.61 19.14 -0.11
C ASP A 222 -2.94 18.69 1.33
N LYS A 223 -4.19 18.89 1.78
CA LYS A 223 -4.62 18.54 3.14
C LYS A 223 -4.51 17.05 3.49
N ASP A 224 -4.49 16.18 2.48
CA ASP A 224 -4.55 14.73 2.64
C ASP A 224 -3.31 14.03 2.09
N ARG A 225 -2.35 14.76 1.50
CA ARG A 225 -1.19 14.15 0.83
C ARG A 225 0.10 14.91 1.05
N TYR A 226 1.16 14.12 1.20
CA TYR A 226 2.53 14.60 1.24
C TYR A 226 3.33 13.90 0.16
N ARG A 227 4.30 14.60 -0.37
CA ARG A 227 5.31 14.03 -1.24
C ARG A 227 6.61 13.93 -0.47
N ILE A 228 7.21 12.75 -0.47
CA ILE A 228 8.57 12.56 0.00
C ILE A 228 9.50 12.35 -1.18
N SER A 229 10.70 12.90 -1.08
CA SER A 229 11.83 12.54 -1.92
C SER A 229 12.91 11.94 -1.03
N ALA A 230 13.55 10.88 -1.47
CA ALA A 230 14.63 10.22 -0.75
C ALA A 230 15.79 9.86 -1.68
N ARG A 231 16.98 9.80 -1.09
CA ARG A 231 18.20 9.28 -1.73
C ARG A 231 18.66 8.05 -0.98
N PHE A 232 19.22 7.10 -1.71
CA PHE A 232 19.70 5.88 -1.08
C PHE A 232 20.85 5.21 -1.84
N GLU A 233 21.61 4.45 -1.08
CA GLU A 233 22.43 3.34 -1.58
C GLU A 233 22.11 2.13 -0.71
N MET A 234 21.98 0.96 -1.32
CA MET A 234 21.56 -0.23 -0.59
C MET A 234 22.27 -1.48 -1.08
N ASN A 235 22.43 -2.45 -0.20
CA ASN A 235 22.89 -3.78 -0.55
C ASN A 235 21.65 -4.67 -0.77
N LEU A 236 21.59 -5.39 -1.88
CA LEU A 236 20.56 -6.39 -2.18
C LEU A 236 21.20 -7.77 -2.12
N TYR A 237 20.51 -8.73 -1.51
CA TYR A 237 20.95 -10.12 -1.43
C TYR A 237 19.92 -11.01 -2.13
N ASP A 238 20.38 -11.80 -3.10
CA ASP A 238 19.53 -12.81 -3.74
C ASP A 238 19.29 -14.02 -2.80
N ASP A 239 18.46 -14.96 -3.23
CA ASP A 239 18.13 -16.15 -2.42
C ASP A 239 19.34 -17.08 -2.20
N LYS A 240 20.47 -16.85 -2.87
CA LYS A 240 21.75 -17.55 -2.65
C LYS A 240 22.71 -16.75 -1.78
N GLY A 241 22.30 -15.60 -1.27
CA GLY A 241 23.12 -14.70 -0.45
C GLY A 241 24.13 -13.88 -1.25
N LYS A 242 24.07 -13.87 -2.58
CA LYS A 242 24.97 -13.02 -3.39
C LYS A 242 24.55 -11.56 -3.24
N LYS A 243 25.53 -10.72 -2.88
CA LYS A 243 25.39 -9.27 -2.72
C LYS A 243 25.41 -8.56 -4.08
N TYR A 244 24.50 -7.63 -4.26
CA TYR A 244 24.47 -6.62 -5.33
C TYR A 244 24.40 -5.24 -4.69
N ARG A 245 25.16 -4.27 -5.19
CA ARG A 245 25.13 -2.90 -4.68
C ARG A 245 24.26 -2.05 -5.60
N ALA A 246 23.19 -1.48 -5.05
CA ALA A 246 22.41 -0.43 -5.70
C ALA A 246 22.96 0.94 -5.30
N THR A 247 23.26 1.76 -6.30
CA THR A 247 23.84 3.10 -6.14
C THR A 247 22.98 4.16 -6.82
N LYS A 248 23.25 5.44 -6.52
CA LYS A 248 22.54 6.60 -7.07
C LYS A 248 21.01 6.49 -6.91
N GLY A 249 20.56 5.87 -5.83
CA GLY A 249 19.15 5.63 -5.57
C GLY A 249 18.41 6.94 -5.37
N PHE A 250 17.28 7.07 -6.06
CA PHE A 250 16.33 8.16 -5.89
C PHE A 250 14.91 7.59 -5.82
N LEU A 251 14.14 8.08 -4.86
CA LEU A 251 12.76 7.69 -4.63
C LEU A 251 11.90 8.93 -4.48
N ARG A 252 10.73 8.94 -5.12
CA ARG A 252 9.67 9.90 -4.90
C ARG A 252 8.37 9.16 -4.63
N LEU A 253 7.74 9.41 -3.48
CA LEU A 253 6.46 8.82 -3.11
C LEU A 253 5.45 9.89 -2.70
N ASN A 254 4.22 9.71 -3.15
CA ASN A 254 3.03 10.38 -2.66
C ASN A 254 2.43 9.52 -1.55
N VAL A 255 2.45 10.06 -0.35
CA VAL A 255 1.95 9.43 0.85
C VAL A 255 0.58 10.03 1.13
N PHE A 256 -0.43 9.17 1.06
CA PHE A 256 -1.78 9.55 1.44
C PHE A 256 -1.90 9.50 2.95
N ARG A 257 -2.53 10.53 3.52
CA ARG A 257 -3.15 10.42 4.83
C ARG A 257 -4.23 9.35 4.70
N PHE A 258 -4.03 8.20 5.34
CA PHE A 258 -5.05 7.16 5.38
C PHE A 258 -6.22 7.66 6.25
N PHE A 259 -7.22 8.23 5.59
CA PHE A 259 -8.56 8.48 6.13
C PHE A 259 -9.35 7.17 6.12
N TRP A 260 -10.21 6.86 7.12
CA TRP A 260 -11.56 6.25 6.97
C TRP A 260 -12.34 6.13 8.31
N GLN A 261 -13.68 6.18 8.18
CA GLN A 261 -14.80 6.12 9.15
C GLN A 261 -14.88 7.14 10.30
N THR A 262 -13.80 7.45 11.03
CA THR A 262 -13.92 8.37 12.18
C THR A 262 -14.12 9.83 11.77
N ASP A 263 -13.62 10.24 10.60
CA ASP A 263 -13.86 11.59 10.06
C ASP A 263 -15.30 11.79 9.52
N LEU A 264 -16.07 10.70 9.33
CA LEU A 264 -17.49 10.75 8.96
C LEU A 264 -18.41 10.97 10.18
N PHE A 265 -17.96 10.56 11.37
CA PHE A 265 -18.72 10.66 12.62
C PHE A 265 -18.17 11.72 13.58
N SER A 266 -16.94 12.18 13.38
CA SER A 266 -16.48 13.45 13.96
C SER A 266 -17.09 14.57 13.13
N GLY A 267 -18.35 14.91 13.41
CA GLY A 267 -18.97 16.10 12.87
C GLY A 267 -18.01 17.28 13.03
N SER A 268 -17.42 17.73 11.92
CA SER A 268 -17.08 19.13 11.82
C SER A 268 -18.41 19.86 11.80
N ALA A 269 -18.88 20.21 12.99
CA ALA A 269 -19.71 21.39 13.14
C ALA A 269 -18.94 22.54 12.48
N ARG A 270 -19.35 22.88 11.27
CA ARG A 270 -19.30 24.22 10.71
C ARG A 270 -20.69 24.53 10.22
#